data_AF-Q2RNE8-F1
#
_entry.id   AF-Q2RNE8-F1
#
_cell.length_a   1.000
_cell.length_b   1.000
_cell.length_c   1.000
_cell.angle_alpha   90.00
_cell.angle_beta   90.00
_cell.angle_gamma   90.00
#
_symmetry.space_group_name_H-M   'P 1'
#
loop_
_entity.id
_entity.type
_entity.pdbx_description
1 polymer ?
#
loop_
_entity_poly.entity_id
_entity_poly.type
_entity_poly.pdbx_seq_one_letter_code
_entity_poly.pdbx_strand_id
1 'polypeptide(L)'
;MPMGHRPSIIGGPRRATNVSISAPILAEARALEVNISRAAEKVLVLAIAERRADLWLAENRTALASSNAFVEEHGLPLAKYQRF
;
A
#
# COMPACT_ATOMS: atom_id res chain seq x y z
N MET A 1 11.75 -19.67 -3.59
CA MET A 1 11.45 -18.22 -3.64
C MET A 1 10.13 -17.99 -2.91
N PRO A 2 10.08 -17.39 -1.71
CA PRO A 2 8.82 -17.23 -1.01
C PRO A 2 8.11 -15.98 -1.55
N MET A 3 7.20 -16.19 -2.49
CA MET A 3 6.11 -15.25 -2.76
C MET A 3 5.24 -15.21 -1.50
N GLY A 4 5.58 -14.33 -0.55
CA GLY A 4 4.82 -14.15 0.67
C GLY A 4 3.38 -13.78 0.34
N HIS A 5 2.46 -14.72 0.54
CA HIS A 5 1.02 -14.47 0.49
C HIS A 5 0.70 -13.35 1.48
N ARG A 6 0.42 -12.14 0.97
CA ARG A 6 0.03 -11.01 1.81
C ARG A 6 -1.39 -11.27 2.30
N PRO A 7 -1.65 -11.29 3.61
CA PRO A 7 -3.00 -11.52 4.11
C PRO A 7 -3.94 -10.43 3.59
N SER A 8 -5.09 -10.84 3.04
CA SER A 8 -6.17 -9.94 2.68
C SER A 8 -6.74 -9.34 3.97
N ILE A 9 -6.55 -8.03 4.15
CA ILE A 9 -7.15 -7.28 5.26
C ILE A 9 -8.64 -6.99 5.03
N ILE A 10 -9.19 -7.42 3.88
CA ILE A 10 -10.54 -7.11 3.43
C ILE A 10 -11.40 -8.35 3.69
N GLY A 11 -11.92 -8.51 4.91
CA GLY A 11 -12.82 -9.63 5.22
C GLY A 11 -12.91 -10.08 6.69
N GLY A 12 -12.26 -9.41 7.63
CA GLY A 12 -12.33 -9.75 9.06
C GLY A 12 -13.52 -9.12 9.79
N PRO A 13 -13.92 -9.64 10.98
CA PRO A 13 -14.95 -9.04 11.81
C PRO A 13 -14.55 -7.61 12.22
N ARG A 14 -15.45 -6.65 11.97
CA ARG A 14 -15.24 -5.23 12.31
C ARG A 14 -15.18 -5.07 13.83
N ARG A 15 -14.11 -4.45 14.33
CA ARG A 15 -13.98 -4.06 15.73
C ARG A 15 -14.24 -2.56 15.88
N ALA A 16 -15.08 -2.18 16.84
CA ALA A 16 -15.25 -0.79 17.19
C ALA A 16 -13.92 -0.25 17.77
N THR A 17 -13.41 0.83 17.19
CA THR A 17 -12.20 1.51 17.63
C THR A 17 -12.57 2.96 17.92
N ASN A 18 -12.25 3.44 19.12
CA ASN A 18 -12.54 4.83 19.48
C ASN A 18 -11.53 5.74 18.77
N VAL A 19 -12.02 6.62 17.89
CA VAL A 19 -11.19 7.55 17.10
C VAL A 19 -11.63 8.97 17.39
N SER A 20 -10.66 9.88 17.55
CA SER A 20 -10.92 11.30 17.77
C SER A 20 -11.02 11.99 16.41
N ILE A 21 -12.20 12.50 16.08
CA ILE A 21 -12.49 13.27 14.86
C ILE A 21 -13.11 14.60 15.30
N SER A 22 -12.78 15.69 14.60
CA SER A 22 -13.28 17.02 14.97
C SER A 22 -14.81 17.09 14.89
N ALA A 23 -15.41 17.76 15.87
CA ALA A 23 -16.85 17.95 15.95
C ALA A 23 -17.50 18.55 14.68
N PRO A 24 -16.93 19.58 14.00
CA PRO A 24 -17.53 20.12 12.77
C PRO A 24 -17.58 19.09 11.64
N ILE A 25 -16.52 18.27 11.48
CA ILE A 25 -16.48 17.22 10.46
C ILE A 25 -17.55 16.15 10.74
N LEU A 26 -17.74 15.78 12.01
CA LEU A 26 -18.79 14.83 12.39
C LEU A 26 -20.20 15.39 12.14
N ALA A 27 -20.42 16.67 12.41
CA ALA A 27 -21.69 17.34 12.17
C ALA A 27 -22.02 17.37 10.67
N GLU A 28 -21.07 17.75 9.84
CA GLU A 28 -21.22 17.80 8.38
C GLU A 28 -21.42 16.40 7.79
N ALA A 29 -20.63 15.41 8.22
CA ALA A 29 -20.80 14.02 7.79
C ALA A 29 -22.19 13.47 8.15
N ARG A 30 -22.74 13.82 9.33
CA ARG A 30 -24.11 13.44 9.70
C ARG A 30 -25.16 14.16 8.86
N ALA A 31 -24.98 15.45 8.60
CA ALA A 31 -25.90 16.25 7.77
C ALA A 31 -25.97 15.72 6.33
N LEU A 32 -24.85 15.19 5.82
CA LEU A 32 -24.73 14.61 4.48
C LEU A 32 -24.98 13.09 4.44
N GLU A 33 -25.43 12.48 5.55
CA GLU A 33 -25.67 11.04 5.68
C GLU A 33 -24.46 10.15 5.30
N VAL A 34 -23.24 10.67 5.51
CA VAL A 34 -22.01 9.96 5.19
C VAL A 34 -21.77 8.85 6.20
N ASN A 35 -21.53 7.63 5.70
CA ASN A 35 -21.15 6.51 6.53
C ASN A 35 -19.68 6.64 7.00
N ILE A 36 -19.49 7.28 8.15
CA ILE A 36 -18.18 7.59 8.75
C ILE A 36 -17.32 6.32 8.88
N SER A 37 -17.88 5.20 9.33
CA SER A 37 -17.14 3.95 9.49
C SER A 37 -16.57 3.43 8.18
N ARG A 38 -17.38 3.47 7.11
CA ARG A 38 -16.95 3.04 5.77
C ARG A 38 -15.93 4.00 5.15
N ALA A 39 -16.09 5.31 5.37
CA ALA A 39 -15.13 6.31 4.92
C ALA A 39 -13.78 6.13 5.63
N ALA A 40 -13.78 5.95 6.95
CA ALA A 40 -12.59 5.71 7.74
C ALA A 40 -11.87 4.42 7.33
N GLU A 41 -12.61 3.34 7.06
CA GLU A 41 -12.03 2.08 6.57
C GLU A 41 -11.31 2.27 5.23
N LYS A 42 -11.91 2.98 4.26
CA LYS A 42 -11.26 3.28 2.98
C LYS A 42 -9.96 4.06 3.15
N VAL A 43 -9.99 5.11 3.97
CA VAL A 43 -8.80 5.94 4.25
C VAL A 43 -7.70 5.09 4.90
N LEU A 44 -8.08 4.23 5.84
CA LEU A 44 -7.12 3.37 6.53
C LEU A 44 -6.48 2.35 5.58
N VAL A 45 -7.25 1.77 4.66
CA VAL A 45 -6.72 0.85 3.63
C VAL A 45 -5.68 1.56 2.76
N LEU A 46 -5.94 2.80 2.34
CA LEU A 46 -5.00 3.59 1.54
C LEU A 46 -3.72 3.89 2.33
N ALA A 47 -3.85 4.41 3.55
CA ALA A 47 -2.69 4.72 4.40
C ALA A 47 -1.83 3.48 4.70
N ILE A 48 -2.47 2.31 4.92
CA ILE A 48 -1.75 1.04 5.08
C ILE A 48 -1.02 0.65 3.79
N ALA A 49 -1.66 0.80 2.63
CA ALA A 49 -1.05 0.48 1.34
C ALA A 49 0.17 1.37 1.06
N GLU A 50 0.06 2.67 1.29
CA GLU A 50 1.15 3.64 1.18
C GLU A 50 2.31 3.28 2.12
N ARG A 51 2.01 3.09 3.41
CA ARG A 51 3.04 2.73 4.40
C ARG A 51 3.74 1.42 4.05
N ARG A 52 3.01 0.44 3.51
CA ARG A 52 3.58 -0.81 3.04
C ARG A 52 4.45 -0.64 1.80
N ALA A 53 4.08 0.27 0.89
CA ALA A 53 4.91 0.59 -0.28
C ALA A 53 6.22 1.26 0.15
N ASP A 54 6.18 2.19 1.10
CA ASP A 54 7.37 2.80 1.69
C ASP A 54 8.29 1.77 2.36
N LEU A 55 7.72 0.86 3.16
CA LEU A 55 8.48 -0.21 3.81
C LEU A 55 9.09 -1.14 2.77
N TRP A 56 8.32 -1.56 1.76
CA TRP A 56 8.83 -2.39 0.67
C TRP A 56 9.98 -1.70 -0.07
N LEU A 57 9.86 -0.41 -0.38
CA LEU A 57 10.91 0.37 -1.02
C LEU A 57 12.16 0.46 -0.13
N ALA A 58 11.99 0.67 1.17
CA ALA A 58 13.09 0.70 2.12
C ALA A 58 13.81 -0.65 2.24
N GLU A 59 13.06 -1.76 2.30
CA GLU A 59 13.59 -3.12 2.38
C GLU A 59 14.23 -3.59 1.07
N ASN A 60 13.68 -3.17 -0.08
CA ASN A 60 14.16 -3.58 -1.40
C ASN A 60 15.19 -2.61 -2.00
N ARG A 61 15.51 -1.48 -1.34
CA ARG A 61 16.56 -0.57 -1.80
C ARG A 61 17.91 -1.28 -1.98
N THR A 62 18.27 -2.15 -1.04
CA THR A 62 19.52 -2.92 -1.11
C THR A 62 19.47 -4.01 -2.20
N ALA A 63 18.30 -4.64 -2.39
CA ALA A 63 18.11 -5.66 -3.43
C ALA A 63 18.04 -5.07 -4.85
N LEU A 64 17.43 -3.89 -5.02
CA LEU A 64 17.35 -3.17 -6.29
C LEU A 64 18.69 -2.56 -6.69
N ALA A 65 19.48 -2.04 -5.74
CA ALA A 65 20.83 -1.55 -6.03
C ALA A 65 21.75 -2.67 -6.55
N SER A 66 21.65 -3.87 -5.98
CA SER A 66 22.36 -5.07 -6.46
C SER A 66 21.91 -5.51 -7.85
N SER A 67 20.60 -5.45 -8.14
CA SER A 67 20.06 -5.81 -9.46
C SER A 67 20.44 -4.79 -10.54
N ASN A 68 20.53 -3.50 -10.20
CA ASN A 68 20.97 -2.45 -11.13
C ASN A 68 22.47 -2.56 -11.45
N ALA A 69 23.32 -2.83 -10.44
CA ALA A 69 24.75 -3.07 -10.67
C ALA A 69 25.01 -4.30 -11.56
N PHE A 70 24.20 -5.36 -11.40
CA PHE A 70 24.27 -6.54 -12.28
C PHE A 70 23.85 -6.24 -13.73
N VAL A 71 22.89 -5.32 -13.96
CA VAL A 71 22.49 -4.88 -15.30
C VAL A 71 23.53 -3.95 -15.94
N GLU A 72 24.21 -3.10 -15.16
CA GLU A 72 25.34 -2.29 -15.64
C GLU A 72 26.57 -3.14 -15.99
N GLU A 73 26.87 -4.17 -15.20
CA GLU A 73 28.07 -5.01 -15.40
C GLU A 73 27.88 -6.09 -16.49
N HIS A 74 26.68 -6.65 -16.65
CA HIS A 74 26.42 -7.74 -17.61
C HIS A 74 25.57 -7.37 -18.83
N GLY A 75 25.03 -6.15 -18.88
CA GLY A 75 24.11 -5.70 -19.93
C GLY A 75 22.74 -6.40 -19.85
N LEU A 76 21.70 -5.78 -20.44
CA LEU A 76 20.33 -6.31 -20.45
C LEU A 76 20.27 -7.63 -21.25
N PRO A 77 20.10 -8.81 -20.60
CA PRO A 77 20.19 -10.10 -21.28
C PRO A 77 19.08 -10.33 -22.31
N LEU A 78 18.02 -9.53 -22.25
CA LEU A 78 16.82 -9.65 -23.09
C LEU A 78 16.78 -8.65 -24.26
N ALA A 79 17.77 -7.75 -24.40
CA ALA A 79 17.84 -6.84 -25.54
C ALA A 79 17.92 -7.58 -26.89
N LYS A 80 18.48 -8.80 -26.89
CA LYS A 80 18.55 -9.71 -28.05
C LYS A 80 17.21 -10.32 -28.48
N TYR A 81 16.13 -10.13 -27.74
CA TYR A 81 14.78 -10.63 -28.09
C TYR A 81 13.74 -9.51 -28.27
N GLN A 82 14.13 -8.24 -28.14
CA GLN A 82 13.25 -7.11 -28.44
C GLN A 82 13.21 -6.94 -29.96
N ARG A 83 12.39 -7.76 -30.63
CA ARG A 83 12.04 -7.57 -32.04
C ARG A 83 11.24 -6.26 -32.16
N PHE A 84 11.75 -5.34 -32.99
CA PHE A 84 11.00 -4.20 -33.53
C PHE A 84 9.87 -4.68 -34.45
#